data_AF-A0A8D9B4V9-F1
#
_entry.id   AF-A0A8D9B4V9-F1
#
_cell.length_a   1.000
_cell.length_b   1.000
_cell.length_c   1.000
_cell.angle_alpha   90.00
_cell.angle_beta   90.00
_cell.angle_gamma   90.00
#
_symmetry.space_group_name_H-M   'P 1'
#
loop_
_entity.id
_entity.type
_entity.pdbx_description
1 polymer ?
#
loop_
_entity_poly.entity_id
_entity_poly.type
_entity_poly.pdbx_seq_one_letter_code
_entity_poly.pdbx_strand_id
1 'polypeptide(L)'
;MALLRRVVGKWSQYHLRYGNTNDQCTSNALSSLCFSKILAIGKWTPSTITEILDLGFEIHKKSFNNRTDKSSTYLTADELIKDIVVGGYRMKSNPVLSDFIELQGSVYYDFVKVLGFFFNKYNYGIFTSVCYYRMFIK
;
A
#
# COMPACT_ATOMS: atom_id res chain seq x y z
N MET A 1 9.70 -7.60 24.63
CA MET A 1 8.39 -7.12 24.12
C MET A 1 8.60 -5.76 23.47
N ALA A 2 8.49 -5.67 22.14
CA ALA A 2 8.48 -4.37 21.48
C ALA A 2 7.06 -3.78 21.60
N LEU A 3 6.93 -2.62 22.25
CA LEU A 3 5.69 -1.86 22.27
C LEU A 3 5.33 -1.48 20.82
N LEU A 4 4.16 -1.92 20.36
CA LEU A 4 3.56 -1.50 19.10
C LEU A 4 3.35 0.02 19.13
N ARG A 5 4.28 0.78 18.55
CA ARG A 5 4.18 2.24 18.44
C ARG A 5 3.17 2.58 17.35
N ARG A 6 1.98 3.01 17.75
CA ARG A 6 0.97 3.57 16.84
C ARG A 6 1.39 4.98 16.43
N VAL A 7 1.50 5.22 15.13
CA VAL A 7 1.64 6.56 14.54
C VAL A 7 0.36 6.87 13.77
N VAL A 8 -0.23 8.03 14.02
CA VAL A 8 -1.48 8.47 13.37
C VAL A 8 -1.18 9.76 12.61
N GLY A 9 -1.58 9.81 11.34
CA GLY A 9 -1.47 11.02 10.53
C GLY A 9 -2.47 12.09 10.99
N LYS A 10 -2.20 13.35 10.63
CA LYS A 10 -3.13 14.46 10.88
C LYS A 10 -4.45 14.27 10.14
N TRP A 11 -4.38 13.65 8.96
CA TRP A 11 -5.51 13.44 8.07
C TRP A 11 -5.69 11.95 7.80
N SER A 12 -6.93 11.58 7.47
CA SER A 12 -7.24 10.30 6.84
C SER A 12 -7.46 10.52 5.34
N GLN A 13 -7.52 9.44 4.58
CA GLN A 13 -7.84 9.48 3.16
C GLN A 13 -9.25 10.01 2.83
N TYR A 14 -10.14 10.12 3.83
CA TYR A 14 -11.45 10.79 3.68
C TYR A 14 -11.37 12.31 3.74
N HIS A 15 -10.22 12.88 4.10
CA HIS A 15 -10.11 14.32 4.20
C HIS A 15 -10.34 14.98 2.82
N LEU A 16 -11.01 16.14 2.78
CA LEU A 16 -11.36 16.86 1.54
C LEU A 16 -10.15 17.14 0.63
N ARG A 17 -8.96 17.29 1.23
CA ARG A 17 -7.66 17.38 0.52
C ARG A 17 -7.44 16.25 -0.48
N TYR A 18 -8.02 15.08 -0.22
CA TYR A 18 -7.87 13.86 -1.00
C TYR A 18 -9.17 13.45 -1.71
N GLY A 19 -10.05 14.40 -1.99
CA GLY A 19 -11.29 14.17 -2.75
C GLY A 19 -12.47 13.60 -1.96
N ASN A 20 -12.25 13.13 -0.71
CA ASN A 20 -13.29 12.53 0.14
C ASN A 20 -13.98 11.28 -0.47
N THR A 21 -13.25 10.52 -1.29
CA THR A 21 -13.78 9.37 -2.06
C THR A 21 -13.35 8.00 -1.54
N ASN A 22 -12.27 7.91 -0.75
CA ASN A 22 -11.69 6.65 -0.21
C ASN A 22 -11.17 5.64 -1.27
N ASP A 23 -11.14 6.00 -2.54
CA ASP A 23 -10.70 5.14 -3.64
C ASP A 23 -9.17 5.01 -3.78
N GLN A 24 -8.40 5.86 -3.10
CA GLN A 24 -6.94 5.90 -3.15
C GLN A 24 -6.23 4.89 -2.24
N CYS A 25 -6.96 3.92 -1.67
CA CYS A 25 -6.43 2.90 -0.76
C CYS A 25 -5.20 2.16 -1.30
N THR A 26 -5.29 1.63 -2.53
CA THR A 26 -4.20 0.87 -3.17
C THR A 26 -2.96 1.73 -3.37
N SER A 27 -3.16 2.98 -3.78
CA SER A 27 -2.10 3.94 -4.02
C SER A 27 -1.43 4.40 -2.72
N ASN A 28 -2.20 4.58 -1.64
CA ASN A 28 -1.68 4.85 -0.30
C ASN A 28 -0.82 3.69 0.20
N ALA A 29 -1.25 2.45 -0.02
CA ALA A 29 -0.49 1.26 0.37
C ALA A 29 0.85 1.15 -0.38
N LEU A 30 0.86 1.45 -1.69
CA LEU A 30 2.10 1.51 -2.48
C LEU A 30 3.01 2.65 -2.03
N SER A 31 2.45 3.82 -1.76
CA SER A 31 3.18 4.97 -1.23
C SER A 31 3.89 4.65 0.09
N SER A 32 3.20 4.01 1.04
CA SER A 32 3.80 3.58 2.30
C SER A 32 4.93 2.56 2.10
N LEU A 33 4.85 1.69 1.08
CA LEU A 33 5.94 0.79 0.72
C LEU A 33 7.16 1.54 0.21
N CYS A 34 6.95 2.56 -0.62
CA CYS A 34 8.06 3.41 -1.07
C CYS A 34 8.73 4.11 0.11
N PHE A 35 7.95 4.70 1.02
CA PHE A 35 8.48 5.34 2.22
C PHE A 35 9.25 4.38 3.13
N SER A 36 8.79 3.12 3.27
CA SER A 36 9.50 2.14 4.10
C SER A 36 10.88 1.77 3.57
N LYS A 37 11.18 2.06 2.29
CA LYS A 37 12.51 1.83 1.68
C LYS A 37 13.51 2.95 1.95
N ILE A 38 13.03 4.16 2.22
CA ILE A 38 13.89 5.33 2.44
C ILE A 38 13.92 5.79 3.89
N LEU A 39 12.88 5.44 4.66
CA LEU A 39 12.75 5.81 6.06
C LEU A 39 12.23 4.61 6.87
N ALA A 40 13.04 4.19 7.85
CA ALA A 40 12.66 3.12 8.77
C ALA A 40 11.33 3.44 9.48
N ILE A 41 10.44 2.45 9.58
CA ILE A 41 9.07 2.61 10.10
C ILE A 41 9.07 3.15 11.53
N GLY A 42 10.03 2.74 12.36
CA GLY A 42 10.19 3.25 13.72
C GLY A 42 10.48 4.75 13.80
N LYS A 43 10.89 5.38 12.68
CA LYS A 43 11.13 6.82 12.54
C LYS A 43 9.95 7.57 11.92
N TRP A 44 8.87 6.89 11.56
CA TRP A 44 7.70 7.55 10.98
C TRP A 44 7.04 8.49 11.99
N THR A 45 6.65 9.65 11.50
CA THR A 45 5.94 10.68 12.25
C THR A 45 4.59 10.96 11.60
N PRO A 46 3.68 11.70 12.26
CA PRO A 46 2.47 12.18 11.60
C PRO A 46 2.73 12.96 10.30
N SER A 47 3.88 13.64 10.17
CA SER A 47 4.32 14.27 8.92
C SER A 47 4.58 13.24 7.84
N THR A 48 5.34 12.18 8.17
CA THR A 48 5.59 11.05 7.26
C THR A 48 4.29 10.43 6.76
N ILE A 49 3.30 10.23 7.64
CA ILE A 49 1.99 9.70 7.24
C ILE A 49 1.28 10.67 6.27
N THR A 50 1.39 11.98 6.49
CA THR A 50 0.81 12.98 5.59
C THR A 50 1.48 12.94 4.22
N GLU A 51 2.81 12.83 4.16
CA GLU A 51 3.55 12.69 2.90
C GLU A 51 3.21 11.39 2.16
N ILE A 52 3.02 10.29 2.90
CA ILE A 52 2.52 9.02 2.34
C ILE A 52 1.16 9.22 1.67
N LEU A 53 0.22 9.90 2.35
CA LEU A 53 -1.11 10.16 1.80
C LEU A 53 -1.08 11.12 0.59
N ASP A 54 -0.25 12.15 0.66
CA ASP A 54 -0.06 13.10 -0.45
C ASP A 54 0.48 12.39 -1.71
N LEU A 55 1.52 11.56 -1.54
CA LEU A 55 2.06 10.77 -2.63
C LEU A 55 1.05 9.72 -3.13
N GLY A 56 0.33 9.06 -2.23
CA GLY A 56 -0.70 8.08 -2.59
C GLY A 56 -1.82 8.70 -3.41
N PHE A 57 -2.27 9.91 -3.07
CA PHE A 57 -3.24 10.66 -3.85
C PHE A 57 -2.72 11.04 -5.25
N GLU A 58 -1.47 11.45 -5.36
CA GLU A 58 -0.84 11.76 -6.65
C GLU A 58 -0.65 10.51 -7.54
N ILE A 59 -0.25 9.38 -6.95
CA ILE A 59 -0.20 8.08 -7.64
C ILE A 59 -1.59 7.72 -8.16
N HIS A 60 -2.62 7.81 -7.30
CA HIS A 60 -4.00 7.51 -7.66
C HIS A 60 -4.46 8.34 -8.85
N LYS A 61 -4.32 9.67 -8.79
CA LYS A 61 -4.73 10.57 -9.88
C LYS A 61 -4.03 10.24 -11.20
N LYS A 62 -2.71 10.01 -11.16
CA LYS A 62 -1.94 9.69 -12.38
C LYS A 62 -2.38 8.36 -12.99
N SER A 63 -2.53 7.33 -12.16
CA SER A 63 -3.02 6.02 -12.60
C SER A 63 -4.45 6.08 -13.15
N PHE A 64 -5.35 6.74 -12.42
CA PHE A 64 -6.74 6.89 -12.84
C PHE A 64 -6.88 7.70 -14.13
N ASN A 65 -5.98 8.65 -14.40
CA ASN A 65 -6.00 9.38 -15.66
C ASN A 65 -5.46 8.55 -16.83
N ASN A 66 -4.56 7.60 -16.57
CA ASN A 66 -3.92 6.77 -17.60
C ASN A 66 -4.76 5.53 -17.99
N ARG A 67 -5.82 5.22 -17.24
CA ARG A 67 -6.68 4.07 -17.51
C ARG A 67 -7.67 4.35 -18.65
N THR A 68 -7.98 3.30 -19.41
CA THR A 68 -8.93 3.37 -20.53
C THR A 68 -10.38 3.22 -20.06
N ASP A 69 -10.67 2.22 -19.21
CA ASP A 69 -12.01 2.00 -18.63
C ASP A 69 -12.14 2.80 -17.35
N LYS A 70 -13.12 3.71 -17.20
CA LYS A 70 -13.38 4.54 -16.00
C LYS A 70 -14.62 4.12 -15.18
N SER A 71 -15.10 2.90 -15.37
CA SER A 71 -16.30 2.34 -14.71
C SER A 71 -16.24 2.28 -13.18
N SER A 72 -15.10 1.87 -12.62
CA SER A 72 -14.83 1.84 -11.17
C SER A 72 -13.95 3.00 -10.72
N THR A 73 -14.12 3.57 -9.53
CA THR A 73 -13.13 4.55 -9.00
C THR A 73 -11.93 3.87 -8.34
N TYR A 74 -12.06 2.61 -7.91
CA TYR A 74 -10.98 1.85 -7.31
C TYR A 74 -9.96 1.41 -8.37
N LEU A 75 -8.68 1.46 -7.99
CA LEU A 75 -7.57 0.96 -8.80
C LEU A 75 -7.03 -0.36 -8.23
N THR A 76 -6.81 -1.34 -9.09
CA THR A 76 -6.05 -2.53 -8.76
C THR A 76 -4.56 -2.23 -8.70
N ALA A 77 -3.75 -3.16 -8.20
CA ALA A 77 -2.31 -2.93 -8.06
C ALA A 77 -1.61 -2.79 -9.42
N ASP A 78 -2.05 -3.56 -10.43
CA ASP A 78 -1.50 -3.55 -11.79
C ASP A 78 -1.83 -2.28 -12.59
N GLU A 79 -2.90 -1.58 -12.22
CA GLU A 79 -3.27 -0.27 -12.77
C GLU A 79 -2.42 0.89 -12.19
N LEU A 80 -1.63 0.63 -11.15
CA LEU A 80 -0.77 1.66 -10.56
C LEU A 80 0.42 2.01 -11.46
N ILE A 81 0.77 3.29 -11.51
CA ILE A 81 1.98 3.76 -12.19
C ILE A 81 3.21 3.09 -11.57
N LYS A 82 4.12 2.61 -12.42
CA LYS A 82 5.23 1.77 -11.98
C LYS A 82 6.48 2.55 -11.60
N ASP A 83 6.70 3.71 -12.18
CA ASP A 83 7.85 4.58 -11.87
C ASP A 83 7.45 5.67 -10.86
N ILE A 84 7.95 5.55 -9.64
CA ILE A 84 7.62 6.43 -8.52
C ILE A 84 8.88 7.12 -8.02
N VAL A 85 8.80 8.41 -7.69
CA VAL A 85 9.92 9.18 -7.14
C VAL A 85 9.55 9.67 -5.75
N VAL A 86 10.38 9.33 -4.75
CA VAL A 86 10.17 9.72 -3.33
C VAL A 86 11.49 10.18 -2.75
N GLY A 87 11.54 11.41 -2.21
CA GLY A 87 12.75 11.95 -1.57
C GLY A 87 14.00 11.92 -2.45
N GLY A 88 13.85 12.04 -3.78
CA GLY A 88 14.94 11.93 -4.75
C GLY A 88 15.27 10.51 -5.21
N TYR A 89 14.70 9.48 -4.59
CA TYR A 89 14.87 8.08 -4.98
C TYR A 89 13.81 7.67 -6.00
N ARG A 90 14.24 7.11 -7.13
CA ARG A 90 13.34 6.50 -8.13
C ARG A 90 13.16 5.02 -7.82
N MET A 91 11.92 4.57 -7.76
CA MET A 91 11.52 3.20 -7.46
C MET A 91 10.65 2.65 -8.58
N LYS A 92 10.82 1.37 -8.88
CA LYS A 92 9.96 0.62 -9.81
C LYS A 92 9.08 -0.35 -9.03
N SER A 93 7.77 -0.24 -9.17
CA SER A 93 6.81 -1.19 -8.59
C SER A 93 6.41 -2.26 -9.61
N ASN A 94 6.62 -3.52 -9.25
CA ASN A 94 6.15 -4.68 -10.00
C ASN A 94 5.26 -5.54 -9.07
N PRO A 95 3.97 -5.17 -8.91
CA PRO A 95 3.07 -5.92 -8.05
C PRO A 95 2.83 -7.32 -8.62
N VAL A 96 2.85 -8.32 -7.74
CA VAL A 96 2.46 -9.70 -8.07
C VAL A 96 1.10 -9.93 -7.42
N LEU A 97 0.06 -10.08 -8.24
CA LEU A 97 -1.28 -10.41 -7.79
C LEU A 97 -1.40 -11.94 -7.66
N SER A 98 -1.94 -12.40 -6.54
CA SER A 98 -2.17 -13.82 -6.30
C SER A 98 -3.38 -13.99 -5.39
N ASP A 99 -4.38 -14.74 -5.83
CA ASP A 99 -5.62 -15.01 -5.08
C ASP A 99 -5.40 -16.04 -3.95
N PHE A 100 -4.26 -16.73 -3.99
CA PHE A 100 -3.83 -17.72 -3.03
C PHE A 100 -2.33 -17.56 -2.75
N ILE A 101 -1.87 -18.10 -1.63
CA ILE A 101 -0.44 -18.20 -1.34
C ILE A 101 -0.02 -19.65 -1.57
N GLU A 102 0.65 -19.90 -2.69
CA GLU A 102 1.29 -21.19 -2.95
C GLU A 102 2.71 -21.20 -2.38
N LEU A 103 2.98 -22.18 -1.53
CA LEU A 103 4.28 -22.38 -0.92
C LEU A 103 4.67 -23.84 -1.06
N GLN A 104 5.81 -24.08 -1.71
CA GLN A 104 6.38 -25.42 -1.88
C GLN A 104 5.37 -26.43 -2.48
N GLY A 105 4.54 -25.97 -3.44
CA GLY A 105 3.52 -26.80 -4.09
C GLY A 105 2.24 -27.05 -3.29
N SER A 106 2.08 -26.40 -2.13
CA SER A 106 0.87 -26.49 -1.31
C SER A 106 0.10 -25.15 -1.28
N VAL A 107 -1.23 -25.24 -1.40
CA VAL A 107 -2.16 -24.11 -1.29
C VAL A 107 -2.70 -24.05 0.13
N TYR A 108 -2.59 -22.89 0.77
CA TYR A 108 -3.02 -22.70 2.16
C TYR A 108 -4.26 -21.78 2.25
N TYR A 109 -5.26 -22.20 3.03
CA TYR A 109 -6.52 -21.46 3.25
C TYR A 109 -6.68 -20.89 4.68
N ASP A 110 -5.85 -21.35 5.62
CA ASP A 110 -5.85 -20.87 7.00
C ASP A 110 -5.16 -19.51 7.07
N PHE A 111 -5.94 -18.44 7.25
CA PHE A 111 -5.44 -17.05 7.24
C PHE A 111 -4.28 -16.82 8.22
N VAL A 112 -4.31 -17.40 9.42
CA VAL A 112 -3.25 -17.19 10.42
C VAL A 112 -1.96 -17.86 9.98
N LYS A 113 -2.05 -19.09 9.46
CA LYS A 113 -0.88 -19.79 8.89
C LYS A 113 -0.36 -19.08 7.65
N VAL A 114 -1.24 -18.66 6.76
CA VAL A 114 -0.93 -17.90 5.54
C VAL A 114 -0.18 -16.61 5.90
N LEU A 115 -0.64 -15.85 6.89
CA LEU A 115 0.08 -14.66 7.39
C LEU A 115 1.45 -15.02 7.96
N GLY A 116 1.53 -16.06 8.81
CA GLY A 116 2.78 -16.52 9.38
C GLY A 116 3.81 -16.89 8.31
N PHE A 117 3.39 -17.61 7.29
CA PHE A 117 4.25 -17.96 6.16
C PHE A 117 4.60 -16.74 5.28
N PHE A 118 3.63 -15.88 5.00
CA PHE A 118 3.84 -14.68 4.22
C PHE A 118 4.93 -13.80 4.84
N PHE A 119 4.87 -13.52 6.14
CA PHE A 119 5.89 -12.72 6.85
C PHE A 119 7.20 -13.47 7.15
N ASN A 120 7.24 -14.79 6.93
CA ASN A 120 8.50 -15.54 6.89
C ASN A 120 9.24 -15.32 5.57
N LYS A 121 8.51 -15.20 4.45
CA LYS A 121 9.10 -15.06 3.11
C LYS A 121 9.29 -13.60 2.68
N TYR A 122 8.33 -12.74 3.02
CA TYR A 122 8.26 -11.36 2.56
C TYR A 122 8.37 -10.39 3.73
N ASN A 123 9.12 -9.30 3.53
CA ASN A 123 9.28 -8.24 4.53
C ASN A 123 8.09 -7.27 4.55
N TYR A 124 7.22 -7.34 3.55
CA TYR A 124 6.08 -6.42 3.35
C TYR A 124 5.00 -7.09 2.50
N GLY A 125 3.76 -6.69 2.72
CA GLY A 125 2.60 -7.13 1.94
C GLY A 125 1.47 -6.12 1.97
N ILE A 126 0.65 -6.15 0.92
CA ILE A 126 -0.62 -5.42 0.87
C ILE A 126 -1.70 -6.49 0.88
N PHE A 127 -2.57 -6.46 1.88
CA PHE A 127 -3.72 -7.34 1.95
C PHE A 127 -4.96 -6.54 1.60
N THR A 128 -5.79 -7.15 0.78
CA THR A 128 -7.03 -6.56 0.29
C THR A 128 -8.18 -7.40 0.84
N SER A 129 -9.11 -6.77 1.57
CA SER A 129 -10.45 -7.33 1.74
C SER A 129 -11.42 -6.54 0.88
N VAL A 130 -12.62 -7.09 0.65
CA VAL A 130 -13.67 -6.67 -0.29
C VAL A 130 -13.87 -5.14 -0.44
N CYS A 131 -13.48 -4.30 0.54
CA CYS A 131 -13.50 -2.84 0.42
C CYS A 131 -12.29 -2.10 1.03
N TYR A 132 -11.21 -2.77 1.45
CA TYR A 132 -10.09 -2.14 2.17
C TYR A 132 -8.73 -2.71 1.78
N TYR A 133 -7.79 -1.82 1.42
CA TYR A 133 -6.38 -2.17 1.24
C TYR A 133 -5.61 -1.79 2.50
N ARG A 134 -4.95 -2.76 3.12
CA ARG A 134 -4.10 -2.54 4.30
C ARG A 134 -2.68 -3.00 3.99
N MET A 135 -1.73 -2.09 4.19
CA MET A 135 -0.32 -2.44 4.13
C MET A 135 0.12 -3.02 5.48
N PHE A 136 0.90 -4.08 5.41
CA PHE A 136 1.60 -4.65 6.55
C PHE A 136 3.09 -4.67 6.25
N ILE A 137 3.89 -4.22 7.21
CA ILE A 137 5.34 -4.28 7.15
C ILE A 137 5.85 -4.94 8.42
N LYS A 138 6.82 -5.83 8.25
CA LYS A 138 7.50 -6.54 9.35
C LYS A 138 8.43 -5.62 10.14
#